data_AF-A0A2V5PIG8-F1
#
_entry.id   AF-A0A2V5PIG8-F1
#
_cell.length_a   1.000
_cell.length_b   1.000
_cell.length_c   1.000
_cell.angle_alpha   90.00
_cell.angle_beta   90.00
_cell.angle_gamma   90.00
#
_symmetry.space_group_name_H-M   'P 1'
#
loop_
_entity.id
_entity.type
_entity.pdbx_description
1 polymer ?
#
loop_
_entity_poly.entity_id
_entity_poly.type
_entity_poly.pdbx_seq_one_letter_code
_entity_poly.pdbx_strand_id
1 'polypeptide(L)'
;MRRKIEVRRGNVVVRVYKTKRVKNGKTYVNHSIVDYSSGKRRLRYAADLEEAKQIAAEIAEAIAKGKPEVLKWEDGLRVELLKALEAVDTTGVTILPATQLFAEAVKVLGSHRPRNRLS
;
A
#
# COMPACT_ATOMS: atom_id res chain seq x y z
N MET A 1 -7.78 0.69 -30.48
CA MET A 1 -7.23 1.55 -29.40
C MET A 1 -7.72 1.03 -28.05
N ARG A 2 -6.85 0.66 -27.09
CA ARG A 2 -7.33 0.31 -25.73
C ARG A 2 -7.88 1.58 -25.07
N ARG A 3 -9.12 1.56 -24.59
CA ARG A 3 -9.73 2.68 -23.86
C ARG A 3 -8.86 2.98 -22.64
N LYS A 4 -8.27 4.18 -22.60
CA LYS A 4 -7.42 4.65 -21.49
C LYS A 4 -8.23 5.62 -20.64
N ILE A 5 -8.01 5.56 -19.34
CA ILE A 5 -8.53 6.51 -18.35
C ILE A 5 -7.34 7.23 -17.76
N GLU A 6 -7.41 8.55 -17.68
CA GLU A 6 -6.35 9.38 -17.12
C GLU A 6 -6.82 9.93 -15.77
N VAL A 7 -6.01 9.71 -14.74
CA VAL A 7 -6.23 10.26 -13.40
C VAL A 7 -5.14 11.31 -13.16
N ARG A 8 -5.54 12.52 -12.79
CA ARG A 8 -4.65 13.68 -12.69
C ARG A 8 -4.59 14.27 -11.28
N ARG A 9 -3.40 14.73 -10.89
CA ARG A 9 -3.13 15.55 -9.70
C ARG A 9 -2.04 16.56 -10.06
N GLY A 10 -2.38 17.85 -10.11
CA GLY A 10 -1.46 18.87 -10.61
C GLY A 10 -1.02 18.58 -12.06
N ASN A 11 0.30 18.59 -12.29
CA ASN A 11 0.93 18.24 -13.57
C ASN A 11 1.16 16.72 -13.77
N VAL A 12 0.84 15.89 -12.77
CA VAL A 12 1.03 14.43 -12.83
C VAL A 12 -0.18 13.75 -13.42
N VAL A 13 0.06 12.83 -14.35
CA VAL A 13 -0.97 12.00 -14.99
C VAL A 13 -0.64 10.52 -14.83
N VAL A 14 -1.53 9.77 -14.19
CA VAL A 14 -1.45 8.31 -14.10
C VAL A 14 -2.49 7.70 -15.02
N ARG A 15 -2.07 6.71 -15.82
CA ARG A 15 -2.91 6.08 -16.85
C ARG A 15 -3.39 4.70 -16.39
N VAL A 16 -4.69 4.47 -16.55
CA VAL A 16 -5.34 3.19 -16.33
C VAL A 16 -5.83 2.63 -17.66
N TYR A 17 -5.56 1.35 -17.90
CA TYR A 17 -5.95 0.64 -19.12
C TYR A 17 -6.79 -0.57 -18.77
N LYS A 18 -7.89 -0.77 -19.52
CA LYS A 18 -8.62 -2.05 -19.48
C LYS A 18 -7.78 -3.12 -20.16
N THR A 19 -7.56 -4.22 -19.46
CA THR A 19 -6.70 -5.33 -19.87
C THR A 19 -7.48 -6.63 -19.74
N LYS A 20 -7.23 -7.57 -20.67
CA LYS A 20 -7.74 -8.94 -20.56
C LYS A 20 -6.54 -9.83 -20.22
N ARG A 21 -6.69 -10.69 -19.21
CA ARG A 21 -5.67 -11.66 -18.82
C ARG A 21 -6.27 -13.06 -18.89
N VAL A 22 -5.62 -13.97 -19.59
CA VAL A 22 -6.01 -15.38 -19.62
C VAL A 22 -5.25 -16.11 -18.52
N LYS A 23 -5.96 -16.80 -17.64
CA LYS A 23 -5.38 -17.67 -16.60
C LYS A 23 -6.20 -18.96 -16.53
N ASN A 24 -5.54 -20.10 -16.68
CA ASN A 24 -6.18 -21.43 -16.70
C ASN A 24 -7.37 -21.51 -17.69
N GLY A 25 -7.19 -20.99 -18.91
CA GLY A 25 -8.22 -20.97 -19.96
C GLY A 25 -9.37 -19.97 -19.76
N LYS A 26 -9.48 -19.33 -18.58
CA LYS A 26 -10.49 -18.30 -18.30
C LYS A 26 -9.93 -16.90 -18.58
N THR A 27 -10.72 -16.07 -19.26
CA THR A 27 -10.38 -14.68 -19.52
C THR A 27 -10.94 -13.78 -18.41
N TYR A 28 -10.05 -13.11 -17.69
CA TYR A 28 -10.37 -12.13 -16.67
C TYR A 28 -10.18 -10.72 -17.23
N VAL A 29 -11.08 -9.82 -16.88
CA VAL A 29 -10.93 -8.39 -17.14
C VAL A 29 -10.26 -7.78 -15.92
N ASN A 30 -9.12 -7.13 -16.13
CA ASN A 30 -8.35 -6.47 -15.08
C ASN A 30 -7.97 -5.07 -15.57
N HIS A 31 -7.70 -4.15 -14.65
CA HIS A 31 -7.29 -2.79 -14.95
C HIS A 31 -5.81 -2.63 -14.62
N SER A 32 -5.00 -2.28 -15.62
CA SER A 32 -3.57 -2.04 -15.44
C SER A 32 -3.29 -0.55 -15.24
N ILE A 33 -2.51 -0.24 -14.21
CA ILE A 33 -2.15 1.13 -13.81
C ILE A 33 -0.65 1.32 -14.05
N VAL A 34 -0.29 2.40 -14.75
CA VAL A 34 1.12 2.74 -15.00
C VAL A 34 1.66 3.58 -13.86
N ASP A 35 2.54 3.00 -13.05
CA ASP A 35 3.11 3.61 -11.85
C ASP A 35 4.57 4.03 -12.11
N TYR A 36 4.88 5.29 -11.81
CA TYR A 36 6.24 5.85 -11.86
C TYR A 36 6.71 6.40 -10.52
N SER A 37 5.97 6.15 -9.43
CA SER A 37 6.31 6.67 -8.09
C SER A 37 7.77 6.37 -7.74
N SER A 38 8.21 5.12 -7.91
CA SER A 38 9.58 4.69 -7.59
C SER A 38 10.67 5.18 -8.57
N GLY A 39 10.39 6.16 -9.43
CA GLY A 39 11.30 6.64 -10.48
C GLY A 39 11.52 5.67 -11.66
N LYS A 40 10.88 4.49 -11.64
CA LYS A 40 10.92 3.49 -12.72
C LYS A 40 9.49 3.05 -13.05
N ARG A 41 9.25 2.66 -14.29
CA ARG A 41 7.93 2.18 -14.73
C ARG A 41 7.59 0.84 -14.07
N ARG A 42 6.49 0.79 -13.34
CA ARG A 42 5.88 -0.42 -12.79
C ARG A 42 4.43 -0.53 -13.28
N LEU A 43 3.95 -1.77 -13.40
CA LEU A 43 2.54 -2.04 -13.70
C LEU A 43 1.87 -2.59 -12.46
N ARG A 44 0.87 -1.87 -11.96
CA ARG A 44 -0.05 -2.38 -10.94
C ARG A 44 -1.31 -2.89 -11.62
N TYR A 45 -2.02 -3.78 -10.95
CA TYR A 45 -3.27 -4.33 -11.44
C TYR A 45 -4.33 -4.26 -10.35
N ALA A 46 -5.55 -3.98 -10.77
CA ALA A 46 -6.77 -4.00 -9.96
C ALA A 46 -7.84 -4.83 -10.67
N ALA A 47 -8.76 -5.42 -9.90
CA ALA A 47 -9.81 -6.26 -10.46
C ALA A 47 -10.91 -5.38 -11.07
N ASP A 48 -11.34 -4.35 -10.33
CA ASP A 48 -12.36 -3.42 -10.77
C ASP A 48 -11.79 -2.05 -11.18
N LEU A 49 -12.64 -1.24 -11.79
CA LEU A 49 -12.23 0.05 -12.35
C LEU A 49 -12.11 1.13 -11.26
N GLU A 50 -12.93 1.08 -10.22
CA GLU A 50 -12.94 2.10 -9.17
C GLU A 50 -11.72 1.95 -8.26
N GLU A 51 -11.36 0.72 -7.88
CA GLU A 51 -10.10 0.37 -7.23
C GLU A 51 -8.91 0.86 -8.08
N ALA A 52 -8.96 0.64 -9.40
CA ALA A 52 -7.90 1.10 -10.30
C ALA A 52 -7.75 2.63 -10.33
N LYS A 53 -8.87 3.36 -10.30
CA LYS A 53 -8.87 4.83 -10.24
C LYS A 53 -8.36 5.33 -8.90
N GLN A 54 -8.74 4.68 -7.80
CA GLN A 54 -8.30 5.03 -6.45
C GLN A 54 -6.78 4.88 -6.32
N ILE A 55 -6.24 3.72 -6.73
CA ILE A 55 -4.78 3.48 -6.76
C ILE A 55 -4.08 4.51 -7.65
N ALA A 56 -4.64 4.81 -8.82
CA ALA A 56 -4.06 5.80 -9.73
C ALA A 56 -4.08 7.22 -9.14
N ALA A 57 -5.10 7.58 -8.38
CA ALA A 57 -5.19 8.87 -7.70
C ALA A 57 -4.14 9.01 -6.59
N GLU A 58 -3.96 7.96 -5.79
CA GLU A 58 -2.92 7.90 -4.75
C GLU A 58 -1.51 8.02 -5.35
N ILE A 59 -1.26 7.33 -6.47
CA ILE A 59 0.01 7.43 -7.19
C ILE A 59 0.23 8.85 -7.72
N ALA A 60 -0.78 9.42 -8.36
CA ALA A 60 -0.68 10.78 -8.91
C ALA A 60 -0.40 11.80 -7.80
N GLU A 61 -1.05 11.65 -6.64
CA GLU A 61 -0.89 12.52 -5.50
C GLU A 61 0.50 12.39 -4.85
N ALA A 62 1.01 11.17 -4.68
CA ALA A 62 2.33 10.94 -4.11
C ALA A 62 3.43 11.55 -4.98
N ILE A 63 3.39 11.32 -6.31
CA ILE A 63 4.34 11.90 -7.26
C ILE A 63 4.23 13.43 -7.24
N ALA A 64 3.01 13.99 -7.25
CA ALA A 64 2.82 15.44 -7.23
C ALA A 64 3.37 16.10 -5.96
N LYS A 65 3.37 15.37 -4.83
CA LYS A 65 3.94 15.81 -3.55
C LYS A 65 5.43 15.52 -3.40
N GLY A 66 6.10 15.01 -4.44
CA GLY A 66 7.51 14.62 -4.37
C GLY A 66 7.80 13.46 -3.40
N LYS A 67 6.79 12.66 -3.06
CA LYS A 67 6.92 11.46 -2.23
C LYS A 67 7.09 10.25 -3.17
N PRO A 68 8.31 9.69 -3.31
CA PRO A 68 8.62 8.71 -4.35
C PRO A 68 8.05 7.32 -4.08
N GLU A 69 7.41 7.05 -2.94
CA GLU A 69 6.88 5.71 -2.67
C GLU A 69 5.41 5.73 -2.30
N VAL A 70 4.58 5.19 -3.19
CA VAL A 70 3.23 4.75 -2.86
C VAL A 70 3.37 3.33 -2.35
N LEU A 71 3.61 3.18 -1.06
CA LEU A 71 3.49 1.90 -0.37
C LEU A 71 2.06 1.41 -0.60
N LYS A 72 1.91 0.30 -1.34
CA LYS A 72 0.69 -0.48 -1.26
C LYS A 72 0.76 -1.08 0.15
N TRP A 73 0.09 -0.46 1.10
CA TRP A 73 -0.11 -1.07 2.42
C TRP A 73 -0.82 -2.39 2.13
N GLU A 74 -0.22 -3.52 2.49
CA GLU A 74 -0.91 -4.81 2.40
C GLU A 74 -2.26 -4.71 3.13
N ASP A 75 -3.29 -5.37 2.61
CA ASP A 75 -4.63 -5.34 3.21
C ASP A 75 -4.52 -5.75 4.68
N GLY A 76 -4.80 -4.82 5.60
CA GLY A 76 -4.65 -4.98 7.05
C GLY A 76 -3.55 -4.12 7.69
N LEU A 77 -2.45 -3.84 7.00
CA LEU A 77 -1.32 -3.08 7.56
C LEU A 77 -1.72 -1.64 7.91
N ARG A 78 -2.61 -1.03 7.12
CA ARG A 78 -3.12 0.31 7.42
C ARG A 78 -3.90 0.34 8.74
N VAL A 79 -4.75 -0.65 8.97
CA VAL A 79 -5.56 -0.76 10.20
C VAL A 79 -4.64 -1.04 11.39
N GLU A 80 -3.65 -1.91 11.20
CA GLU A 80 -2.65 -2.21 12.23
C GLU A 80 -1.81 -0.98 12.58
N LEU A 81 -1.39 -0.19 11.60
CA LEU A 81 -0.63 1.03 11.84
C LEU A 81 -1.48 2.10 12.56
N LEU A 82 -2.76 2.26 12.19
CA LEU A 82 -3.65 3.18 12.89
C LEU A 82 -3.81 2.79 14.37
N LYS A 83 -4.01 1.49 14.64
CA LYS A 83 -4.06 0.97 16.01
C LYS A 83 -2.74 1.15 16.76
N ALA A 84 -1.61 0.95 16.08
CA ALA A 84 -0.29 1.16 16.68
C ALA A 84 -0.08 2.64 17.02
N LEU A 85 -0.53 3.57 16.17
CA LEU A 85 -0.50 5.01 16.44
C LEU A 85 -1.39 5.36 17.64
N GLU A 86 -2.62 4.85 17.71
CA GLU A 86 -3.51 5.03 18.87
C GLU A 86 -2.88 4.50 20.17
N ALA A 87 -2.22 3.34 20.12
CA ALA A 87 -1.60 2.74 21.30
C ALA A 87 -0.46 3.59 21.87
N VAL A 88 0.33 4.25 21.00
CA VAL A 88 1.47 5.08 21.44
C VAL A 88 1.07 6.53 21.73
N ASP A 89 -0.11 6.99 21.29
CA ASP A 89 -0.56 8.38 21.42
C ASP A 89 -0.53 8.88 22.88
N THR A 90 -0.96 8.02 23.81
CA THR A 90 -0.98 8.33 25.26
C THR A 90 0.41 8.47 25.89
N THR A 91 1.47 8.02 25.21
CA THR A 91 2.84 8.01 25.74
C THR A 91 3.64 9.25 25.37
N GLY A 92 3.15 10.07 24.42
CA GLY A 92 3.89 11.18 23.84
C GLY A 92 5.08 10.77 22.96
N VAL A 93 5.26 9.46 22.71
CA VAL A 93 6.33 8.90 21.87
C VAL A 93 5.78 8.57 20.48
N THR A 94 6.52 8.92 19.44
CA THR A 94 6.14 8.57 18.06
C THR A 94 6.38 7.08 17.77
N ILE A 95 5.69 6.54 16.76
CA ILE A 95 5.68 5.10 16.49
C ILE A 95 7.08 4.49 16.28
N LEU A 96 7.99 5.21 15.60
CA LEU A 96 9.35 4.72 15.35
C LEU A 96 10.14 4.52 16.65
N PRO A 97 10.35 5.54 17.50
CA PRO A 97 11.05 5.35 18.76
C PRO A 97 10.34 4.35 19.68
N ALA A 98 9.01 4.26 19.66
CA ALA A 98 8.28 3.23 20.41
C ALA A 98 8.66 1.81 19.96
N THR A 99 8.73 1.56 18.64
CA THR A 99 9.16 0.25 18.11
C THR A 99 10.63 -0.07 18.40
N GLN A 100 11.51 0.93 18.41
CA GLN A 100 12.91 0.75 18.79
C GLN A 100 13.03 0.37 20.27
N LEU A 101 12.32 1.08 21.16
CA LEU A 101 12.27 0.75 22.59
C LEU A 101 11.72 -0.66 22.82
N PHE A 102 10.67 -1.05 22.10
CA PHE A 102 10.15 -2.41 22.16
C PHE A 102 11.19 -3.45 21.74
N ALA A 103 11.89 -3.23 20.62
CA ALA A 103 12.92 -4.15 20.15
C ALA A 103 14.07 -4.31 21.17
N GLU A 104 14.51 -3.21 21.80
CA GLU A 104 15.51 -3.25 22.88
C GLU A 104 14.96 -3.97 24.12
N ALA A 105 13.72 -3.69 24.53
CA ALA A 105 13.08 -4.36 25.65
C ALA A 105 12.97 -5.87 25.44
N VAL A 106 12.64 -6.32 24.23
CA VAL A 106 12.57 -7.75 23.88
C VAL A 106 13.94 -8.42 23.97
N LYS A 107 15.04 -7.74 23.63
CA LYS A 107 16.39 -8.29 23.82
C LYS A 107 16.72 -8.51 25.29
N VAL A 108 16.25 -7.63 26.17
CA VAL A 108 16.52 -7.67 27.61
C VAL A 108 15.60 -8.67 28.33
N LEU A 109 14.31 -8.67 28.00
CA LEU A 109 13.26 -9.43 28.69
C LEU A 109 13.01 -10.82 28.09
N GLY A 110 13.56 -11.08 26.89
CA GLY A 110 13.28 -12.29 26.11
C GLY A 110 11.99 -12.18 25.29
N SER A 111 11.92 -12.90 24.18
CA SER A 111 10.78 -12.87 23.26
C SER A 111 9.50 -13.36 23.94
N HIS A 112 8.43 -12.56 23.86
CA HIS A 112 7.10 -12.99 24.29
C HIS A 112 6.61 -14.10 23.33
N ARG A 113 6.75 -15.37 23.73
CA ARG A 113 6.02 -16.47 23.09
C ARG A 113 4.58 -16.41 23.60
N PRO A 114 3.56 -16.19 22.74
CA PRO A 114 2.19 -16.40 23.17
C PRO A 114 2.07 -17.86 23.62
N ARG A 115 1.54 -18.08 24.84
CA ARG A 115 1.26 -19.44 25.33
C ARG A 115 0.28 -20.08 24.37
N ASN A 116 0.73 -21.05 23.58
CA ASN A 116 -0.16 -22.02 22.98
C ASN A 116 -0.93 -22.68 24.13
N ARG A 117 -2.25 -22.48 24.18
CA ARG A 117 -3.12 -23.35 24.97
C ARG A 117 -2.99 -24.74 24.38
N LEU A 118 -2.38 -25.64 25.13
CA LEU A 118 -2.49 -27.07 24.88
C LEU A 118 -3.96 -27.44 25.06
N SER A 119 -4.54 -27.98 23.99
CA SER A 119 -5.74 -28.81 23.99
C SER A 119 -5.50 -30.09 24.78
#